data_AF-A0A9Q0ID20-F1
#
_entry.id   AF-A0A9Q0ID20-F1
#
_cell.length_a   1.000
_cell.length_b   1.000
_cell.length_c   1.000
_cell.angle_alpha   90.00
_cell.angle_beta   90.00
_cell.angle_gamma   90.00
#
_symmetry.space_group_name_H-M   'P 1'
#
loop_
_entity.id
_entity.type
_entity.pdbx_description
1 polymer ?
#
loop_
_entity_poly.entity_id
_entity_poly.type
_entity_poly.pdbx_seq_one_letter_code
_entity_poly.pdbx_strand_id
1 'polypeptide(L)'
;MGGPDWRQIQQDDPHLKVLAERVRQGKRTSGQAREDAHREERRWWREWDRLAMRDGVIDRRLWDAIEDTWRWQILVPGPCTQGLWEKYHISLGH
;
A
#
# COMPACT_ATOMS: atom_id res chain seq x y z
N MET A 1 -8.28 -16.73 -14.42
CA MET A 1 -7.14 -16.44 -13.53
C MET A 1 -7.61 -15.45 -12.47
N GLY A 2 -7.87 -15.94 -11.25
CA GLY A 2 -8.20 -15.05 -10.12
C GLY A 2 -6.90 -14.58 -9.48
N GLY A 3 -6.57 -13.30 -9.61
CA GLY A 3 -5.51 -12.69 -8.81
C GLY A 3 -5.85 -12.74 -7.32
N PRO A 4 -4.87 -12.51 -6.43
CA PRO A 4 -5.15 -12.39 -5.00
C PRO A 4 -6.18 -11.28 -4.75
N ASP A 5 -7.09 -11.52 -3.80
CA ASP A 5 -8.05 -10.51 -3.36
C ASP A 5 -7.32 -9.47 -2.49
N TRP A 6 -6.78 -8.46 -3.16
CA TRP A 6 -6.02 -7.39 -2.51
C TRP A 6 -6.82 -6.60 -1.50
N ARG A 7 -8.13 -6.47 -1.72
CA ARG A 7 -9.01 -5.79 -0.79
C ARG A 7 -9.10 -6.58 0.51
N GLN A 8 -9.33 -7.89 0.43
CA GLN A 8 -9.37 -8.75 1.61
C GLN A 8 -8.01 -8.74 2.33
N ILE A 9 -6.91 -8.89 1.60
CA ILE A 9 -5.54 -8.88 2.16
C ILE A 9 -5.24 -7.58 2.91
N GLN A 10 -5.62 -6.42 2.36
CA GLN A 10 -5.45 -5.13 3.04
C GLN A 10 -6.38 -4.96 4.24
N GLN A 11 -7.57 -5.58 4.23
CA GLN A 11 -8.50 -5.54 5.36
C GLN A 11 -8.06 -6.45 6.51
N ASP A 12 -7.36 -7.54 6.22
CA ASP A 12 -6.82 -8.47 7.21
C ASP A 12 -5.57 -7.89 7.91
N ASP A 13 -4.85 -6.99 7.24
CA ASP A 13 -3.74 -6.26 7.85
C ASP A 13 -4.26 -5.10 8.74
N PRO A 14 -3.97 -5.12 10.05
CA PRO A 14 -4.52 -4.13 10.98
C PRO A 14 -4.04 -2.70 10.69
N HIS A 15 -2.82 -2.53 10.17
CA HIS A 15 -2.24 -1.22 9.87
C HIS A 15 -2.81 -0.66 8.57
N LEU A 16 -2.94 -1.50 7.54
CA LEU A 16 -3.53 -1.11 6.25
C LEU A 16 -5.03 -0.89 6.35
N LYS A 17 -5.73 -1.63 7.21
CA LYS A 17 -7.15 -1.39 7.48
C LYS A 17 -7.39 0.03 8.01
N VAL A 18 -6.62 0.45 9.02
CA VAL A 18 -6.71 1.81 9.58
C VAL A 18 -6.35 2.85 8.52
N LEU A 19 -5.30 2.61 7.73
CA LEU A 19 -4.91 3.48 6.63
C LEU A 19 -6.02 3.60 5.57
N ALA A 20 -6.67 2.49 5.20
CA ALA A 20 -7.72 2.45 4.19
C ALA A 20 -8.91 3.31 4.58
N GLU A 21 -9.33 3.23 5.84
CA GLU A 21 -10.41 4.05 6.38
C GLU A 21 -10.05 5.54 6.33
N ARG A 22 -8.82 5.90 6.67
CA ARG A 22 -8.35 7.30 6.65
C ARG A 22 -8.28 7.85 5.23
N VAL A 23 -7.67 7.09 4.31
CA VAL A 23 -7.56 7.46 2.88
C VAL A 23 -8.95 7.63 2.28
N ARG A 24 -9.89 6.72 2.58
CA ARG A 24 -11.29 6.83 2.15
C ARG A 24 -11.96 8.11 2.67
N GLN A 25 -11.68 8.51 3.90
CA GLN A 25 -12.23 9.72 4.50
C GLN A 25 -11.54 11.01 4.02
N GLY A 26 -10.42 10.91 3.28
CA GLY A 26 -9.58 12.06 2.93
C GLY A 26 -8.96 12.77 4.14
N LYS A 27 -8.99 12.13 5.32
CA LYS A 27 -8.55 12.74 6.58
C LYS A 27 -7.16 12.26 6.94
N ARG A 28 -6.19 13.15 6.73
CA ARG A 28 -4.82 12.95 7.19
C ARG A 28 -4.78 12.97 8.72
N THR A 29 -4.08 12.03 9.34
CA THR A 29 -3.85 12.00 10.80
C THR A 29 -3.10 13.25 11.27
N SER A 30 -3.44 13.74 12.46
CA SER A 30 -2.75 14.87 13.11
C SER A 30 -1.32 14.50 13.53
N GLY A 31 -0.46 15.49 13.79
CA GLY A 31 0.96 15.29 14.13
C GLY A 31 1.16 14.30 15.28
N GLN A 32 0.47 14.49 16.40
CA GLN A 32 0.55 13.62 17.58
C GLN A 32 0.13 12.17 17.26
N ALA A 33 -1.00 12.00 16.55
CA ALA A 33 -1.48 10.69 16.15
C ALA A 33 -0.53 9.97 15.17
N ARG A 34 0.33 10.70 14.46
CA ARG A 34 1.41 10.09 13.65
C ARG A 34 2.59 9.68 14.51
N GLU A 35 2.94 10.43 15.56
CA GLU A 35 4.07 10.07 16.42
C GLU A 35 3.79 8.80 17.22
N ASP A 36 2.56 8.68 17.72
CA ASP A 36 2.06 7.55 18.51
C ASP A 36 1.76 6.29 17.66
N ALA A 37 1.69 6.44 16.34
CA ALA A 37 1.38 5.34 15.41
C ALA A 37 2.53 4.33 15.31
N HIS A 38 2.16 3.09 14.94
CA HIS A 38 3.12 2.03 14.68
C HIS A 38 4.12 2.41 13.58
N ARG A 39 5.34 1.84 13.59
CA ARG A 39 6.42 2.18 12.64
C ARG A 39 5.97 2.08 11.17
N GLU A 40 5.17 1.07 10.85
CA GLU A 40 4.66 0.85 9.50
C GLU A 40 3.62 1.92 9.10
N GLU A 41 2.71 2.28 10.00
CA GLU A 41 1.74 3.35 9.76
C GLU A 41 2.45 4.70 9.57
N ARG A 42 3.49 4.99 10.37
CA ARG A 42 4.30 6.21 10.23
C ARG A 42 4.93 6.35 8.86
N ARG A 43 5.39 5.25 8.28
CA ARG A 43 5.92 5.22 6.91
C ARG A 43 4.85 5.70 5.93
N TRP A 44 3.64 5.17 6.04
CA TRP A 44 2.53 5.54 5.15
C TRP A 44 2.04 6.97 5.35
N TRP A 45 2.06 7.50 6.58
CA TRP A 45 1.71 8.90 6.84
C TRP A 45 2.66 9.92 6.21
N ARG A 46 3.93 9.54 6.01
CA ARG A 46 4.90 10.37 5.27
C ARG A 46 4.62 10.38 3.78
N GLU A 47 4.09 9.29 3.24
CA GLU A 47 3.76 9.13 1.83
C GLU A 47 2.31 9.48 1.50
N TRP A 48 1.56 10.07 2.44
CA TRP A 48 0.12 10.35 2.31
C TRP A 48 -0.28 10.97 0.98
N ASP A 49 0.46 11.97 0.50
CA ASP A 49 0.14 12.70 -0.75
C ASP A 49 0.34 11.83 -2.02
N ARG A 50 0.86 10.61 -1.86
CA ARG A 50 1.03 9.61 -2.91
C ARG A 50 -0.01 8.48 -2.79
N LEU A 51 -0.82 8.46 -1.74
CA LEU A 51 -1.79 7.39 -1.51
C LEU A 51 -3.15 7.75 -2.11
N ALA A 52 -3.82 6.77 -2.70
CA ALA A 52 -5.19 6.91 -3.18
C ALA A 52 -5.97 5.62 -2.95
N MET A 53 -7.29 5.74 -2.82
CA MET A 53 -8.20 4.60 -2.86
C MET A 53 -8.64 4.37 -4.30
N ARG A 54 -8.39 3.20 -4.87
CA ARG A 54 -8.83 2.81 -6.21
C ARG A 54 -9.38 1.38 -6.15
N ASP A 55 -10.56 1.16 -6.73
CA ASP A 55 -11.22 -0.16 -6.73
C ASP A 55 -11.35 -0.82 -5.34
N GLY A 56 -11.45 0.00 -4.28
CA GLY A 56 -11.55 -0.46 -2.89
C GLY A 56 -10.23 -0.90 -2.24
N VAL A 57 -9.10 -0.63 -2.90
CA VAL A 57 -7.73 -0.96 -2.48
C VAL A 57 -6.92 0.33 -2.37
N ILE A 58 -5.97 0.36 -1.43
CA ILE A 58 -4.99 1.46 -1.34
C ILE A 58 -3.90 1.24 -2.38
N ASP A 59 -3.71 2.23 -3.23
CA ASP A 59 -2.58 2.33 -4.14
C ASP A 59 -1.63 3.46 -3.73
N ARG A 60 -0.36 3.29 -4.07
CA ARG A 60 0.68 4.30 -3.95
C ARG A 60 1.16 4.72 -5.33
N ARG A 61 1.24 6.03 -5.56
CA ARG A 61 1.86 6.61 -6.75
C ARG A 61 3.37 6.65 -6.61
N LEU A 62 4.07 6.11 -7.61
CA LEU A 62 5.51 6.00 -7.68
C LEU A 62 6.04 6.49 -9.01
N TRP A 63 7.21 7.11 -8.98
CA TRP A 63 7.92 7.45 -10.19
C TRP A 63 8.66 6.21 -10.68
N ASP A 64 8.37 5.79 -11.89
CA ASP A 64 9.10 4.76 -12.61
C ASP A 64 10.19 5.46 -13.43
N ALA A 65 11.44 5.33 -13.00
CA ALA A 65 12.58 5.96 -13.65
C ALA A 65 12.96 5.28 -14.98
N ILE A 66 12.56 4.02 -15.21
CA ILE A 66 12.87 3.30 -16.45
C ILE A 66 11.98 3.84 -17.58
N GLU A 67 10.73 4.09 -17.25
CA GLU A 67 9.68 4.46 -18.20
C GLU A 67 9.35 5.95 -18.15
N ASP A 68 10.12 6.72 -17.37
CA ASP A 68 10.00 8.16 -17.14
C ASP A 68 8.55 8.60 -16.85
N THR A 69 7.84 7.84 -16.01
CA THR A 69 6.40 8.03 -15.83
C THR A 69 5.92 7.70 -14.42
N TRP A 70 4.74 8.21 -14.06
CA TRP A 70 4.09 7.86 -12.80
C TRP A 70 3.29 6.57 -12.94
N ARG A 71 3.53 5.62 -12.04
CA ARG A 71 2.76 4.38 -11.92
C ARG A 71 2.05 4.29 -10.58
N TRP A 72 0.93 3.56 -10.58
CA TRP A 72 0.21 3.19 -9.38
C TRP A 72 0.59 1.76 -9.00
N GLN A 73 0.89 1.56 -7.72
CA GLN A 73 1.23 0.24 -7.17
C GLN A 73 0.32 -0.05 -5.98
N ILE A 74 -0.30 -1.22 -5.99
CA ILE A 74 -1.09 -1.72 -4.86
C ILE A 74 -0.19 -1.81 -3.64
N LEU A 75 -0.66 -1.23 -2.54
CA LEU A 75 0.07 -1.24 -1.29
C LEU A 75 -0.12 -2.58 -0.59
N VAL A 76 0.96 -3.28 -0.29
CA VAL A 76 0.90 -4.67 0.18
C VAL A 76 1.44 -4.78 1.61
N PRO A 77 0.84 -5.62 2.47
CA PRO A 77 1.38 -5.87 3.81
C PRO A 77 2.84 -6.32 3.75
N GLY A 78 3.66 -5.84 4.69
CA GLY A 78 5.06 -6.23 4.84
C GLY A 78 5.30 -7.74 4.72
N PRO A 79 4.56 -8.58 5.48
CA PRO A 79 4.66 -10.04 5.43
C PRO A 79 4.35 -10.67 4.07
N CYS A 80 3.46 -10.04 3.28
CA CYS A 80 3.08 -10.52 1.95
C CYS A 80 4.09 -10.11 0.87
N THR A 81 4.89 -9.08 1.12
CA THR A 81 5.86 -8.54 0.15
C THR A 81 6.89 -9.57 -0.28
N GLN A 82 7.37 -10.42 0.64
CA GLN A 82 8.37 -11.45 0.33
C GLN A 82 7.77 -12.55 -0.56
N GLY A 83 6.61 -13.11 -0.19
CA GLY A 83 5.95 -14.15 -0.99
C GLY A 83 5.52 -13.67 -2.37
N LEU A 84 5.22 -12.37 -2.52
CA LEU A 84 4.94 -11.78 -3.83
C LEU A 84 6.20 -11.54 -4.65
N TRP A 85 7.27 -11.06 -4.02
CA TRP A 85 8.55 -10.95 -4.69
C TRP A 85 9.00 -12.32 -5.21
N GLU A 86 8.95 -13.37 -4.38
CA GLU A 86 9.29 -14.74 -4.79
C GLU A 86 8.40 -15.23 -5.95
N LYS A 87 7.07 -15.06 -5.85
CA LYS A 87 6.12 -15.50 -6.88
C LYS A 87 6.32 -14.80 -8.23
N TYR A 88 6.56 -13.49 -8.23
CA TYR A 88 6.74 -12.70 -9.46
C TYR A 88 8.18 -12.75 -9.99
N HIS A 89 9.18 -12.98 -9.14
CA HIS A 89 10.57 -13.18 -9.57
C HIS A 89 10.75 -14.53 -10.26
N ILE A 90 10.11 -15.60 -9.75
CA ILE A 90 10.12 -16.91 -10.40
C ILE A 90 9.40 -16.87 -11.76
N SER A 91 8.30 -16.10 -11.89
CA SER A 91 7.53 -16.05 -13.14
C SER A 91 8.11 -15.14 -14.24
N LEU A 92 9.08 -14.30 -13.92
CA LEU A 92 9.80 -13.45 -14.89
C LEU A 92 11.20 -13.98 -15.23
N GLY A 93 11.61 -15.10 -14.61
CA GLY A 93 12.92 -15.73 -14.77
C GLY A 93 12.93 -17.10 -15.44
N HIS A 94 11.80 -17.58 -15.97
CA HIS A 94 11.70 -18.87 -16.67
C HIS A 94 10.88 -18.79 -17.96
#